data_AF-A0A1X1KNX8-F1
#
_entry.id   AF-A0A1X1KNX8-F1
#
_cell.length_a   1.000
_cell.length_b   1.000
_cell.length_c   1.000
_cell.angle_alpha   90.00
_cell.angle_beta   90.00
_cell.angle_gamma   90.00
#
_symmetry.space_group_name_H-M   'P 1'
#
loop_
_entity.id
_entity.type
_entity.pdbx_description
1 polymer ?
#
loop_
_entity_poly.entity_id
_entity_poly.type
_entity_poly.pdbx_seq_one_letter_code
_entity_poly.pdbx_strand_id
1 'polypeptide(L)' 'MTPKQAKENLLIWFQSLMSQGYTIHDIKSMRLSDFDLMVQALETKNIKEEEETTLDKAFPFLFG' A
#
# COMPACT_ATOMS: atom_id res chain seq x y z
N MET A 1 -7.25 -0.37 -21.80
CA MET A 1 -5.96 0.30 -21.55
C MET A 1 -5.17 0.33 -22.85
N THR A 2 -4.75 1.51 -23.30
CA THR A 2 -3.89 1.64 -24.50
C THR A 2 -2.41 1.45 -24.14
N PRO A 3 -1.51 1.12 -25.10
CA PRO A 3 -0.08 1.03 -24.83
C PRO A 3 0.53 2.31 -24.23
N LYS A 4 0.03 3.48 -24.66
CA LYS A 4 0.44 4.78 -24.12
C LYS A 4 0.07 4.93 -22.64
N GLN A 5 -1.18 4.59 -22.30
CA GLN A 5 -1.65 4.62 -20.92
C GLN A 5 -0.89 3.61 -20.03
N ALA A 6 -0.60 2.42 -20.55
CA ALA A 6 0.18 1.42 -19.81
C ALA A 6 1.59 1.95 -19.47
N LYS A 7 2.24 2.61 -20.44
CA LYS A 7 3.55 3.24 -20.23
C LYS A 7 3.50 4.36 -19.20
N GLU A 8 2.48 5.23 -19.27
CA GLU A 8 2.30 6.34 -18.33
C GLU A 8 2.07 5.81 -16.90
N ASN A 9 1.20 4.80 -16.74
CA ASN A 9 0.94 4.16 -15.44
C ASN A 9 2.20 3.52 -14.85
N LEU A 10 2.99 2.83 -15.69
CA LEU A 10 4.25 2.22 -15.25
C LEU A 10 5.26 3.28 -14.77
N LEU A 11 5.34 4.41 -15.47
CA LEU A 11 6.23 5.52 -15.08
C LEU A 11 5.82 6.12 -13.73
N ILE A 12 4.53 6.37 -13.52
CA ILE A 12 4.00 6.88 -12.25
C ILE A 12 4.31 5.93 -11.10
N TRP A 13 4.14 4.62 -11.31
CA TRP A 13 4.46 3.61 -10.31
C TRP A 13 5.95 3.58 -9.97
N PHE A 14 6.83 3.66 -10.98
CA PHE A 14 8.28 3.73 -10.78
C PHE A 14 8.68 4.96 -9.95
N GLN A 15 8.07 6.11 -10.22
CA GLN A 15 8.29 7.34 -9.46
C GLN A 15 7.83 7.22 -8.01
N SER A 16 6.69 6.57 -7.77
CA SER A 16 6.18 6.30 -6.41
C SER A 16 7.16 5.45 -5.61
N LEU A 17 7.69 4.37 -6.19
CA LEU A 17 8.67 3.52 -5.51
C LEU A 17 9.98 4.27 -5.21
N MET A 18 10.47 5.08 -6.14
CA MET A 18 11.65 5.91 -5.88
C MET A 18 11.42 6.90 -4.75
N SER A 19 10.21 7.48 -4.65
CA SER A 19 9.86 8.38 -3.54
C SER A 19 9.82 7.67 -2.17
N GLN A 20 9.64 6.35 -2.16
CA GLN A 20 9.66 5.51 -0.96
C GLN A 20 11.06 4.99 -0.62
N GLY A 21 12.09 5.39 -1.38
CA GLY A 21 13.49 5.06 -1.09
C GLY A 21 14.06 3.87 -1.87
N TYR A 22 13.30 3.25 -2.78
CA TYR A 22 13.83 2.19 -3.64
C TYR A 22 14.77 2.77 -4.71
N THR A 23 15.90 2.12 -4.95
CA THR A 23 16.76 2.47 -6.07
C THR A 23 16.21 1.89 -7.37
N ILE A 24 16.62 2.45 -8.52
CA ILE A 24 16.29 1.90 -9.84
C ILE A 24 16.73 0.43 -9.96
N HIS A 25 17.85 0.06 -9.32
CA HIS A 25 18.34 -1.31 -9.33
C HIS A 25 17.41 -2.26 -8.56
N ASP A 26 16.89 -1.82 -7.42
CA ASP A 26 15.95 -2.60 -6.60
C ASP A 26 14.65 -2.82 -7.37
N ILE A 27 14.09 -1.76 -7.95
CA ILE A 27 12.83 -1.84 -8.72
C ILE A 27 13.00 -2.78 -9.93
N LYS A 28 14.13 -2.71 -10.62
CA LYS A 28 14.44 -3.63 -11.74
C LYS A 28 14.57 -5.09 -11.29
N SER A 29 15.02 -5.31 -10.06
CA SER A 29 15.28 -6.65 -9.50
C SER A 29 14.05 -7.28 -8.85
N MET A 30 12.94 -6.53 -8.71
CA MET A 30 11.69 -7.02 -8.15
C MET A 30 11.17 -8.24 -8.93
N ARG A 31 10.72 -9.24 -8.17
CA ARG A 31 10.09 -10.47 -8.66
C ARG A 31 8.62 -10.46 -8.28
N LEU A 32 7.83 -11.29 -8.95
CA LEU A 32 6.40 -11.46 -8.65
C LEU A 32 6.14 -11.74 -7.17
N SER A 33 7.00 -12.53 -6.51
CA SER A 33 6.91 -12.82 -5.08
C SER A 33 7.00 -11.59 -4.19
N ASP A 34 7.72 -10.54 -4.61
CA ASP A 34 7.85 -9.31 -3.82
C ASP A 34 6.53 -8.52 -3.86
N PHE A 35 5.77 -8.62 -4.95
CA PHE A 35 4.44 -8.04 -5.05
C PHE A 35 3.44 -8.76 -4.16
N ASP A 36 3.52 -10.09 -4.06
CA ASP A 36 2.65 -10.86 -3.15
C ASP A 36 2.83 -10.39 -1.70
N LEU A 37 4.07 -10.13 -1.28
CA LEU A 37 4.35 -9.57 0.05
C LEU A 37 3.80 -8.15 0.23
N MET A 38 3.93 -7.30 -0.80
CA MET A 38 3.37 -5.95 -0.77
C MET A 38 1.84 -5.96 -0.66
N VAL A 39 1.17 -6.84 -1.41
CA VAL A 39 -0.29 -7.01 -1.38
C VAL A 39 -0.73 -7.48 0.00
N GLN A 40 -0.10 -8.52 0.55
CA GLN A 40 -0.39 -9.01 1.90
C GLN A 40 -0.22 -7.90 2.96
N ALA A 41 0.84 -7.09 2.84
CA ALA A 41 1.07 -5.98 3.75
C ALA A 41 -0.04 -4.90 3.65
N LEU A 42 -0.53 -4.62 2.44
CA LEU A 42 -1.63 -3.67 2.22
C LEU A 42 -2.96 -4.20 2.76
N GLU A 43 -3.28 -5.46 2.49
CA GLU A 43 -4.48 -6.13 3.02
C GLU A 43 -4.46 -6.15 4.56
N THR A 44 -3.30 -6.47 5.15
CA THR A 44 -3.13 -6.46 6.61
C THR A 44 -3.28 -5.07 7.21
N LYS A 45 -2.78 -4.03 6.55
CA LYS A 45 -2.97 -2.64 7.00
C LYS A 45 -4.45 -2.24 6.98
N ASN A 46 -5.16 -2.60 5.91
CA ASN A 46 -6.59 -2.30 5.77
C ASN A 46 -7.43 -2.95 6.88
N ILE A 47 -7.14 -4.22 7.20
CA ILE A 47 -7.83 -4.93 8.30
C ILE A 47 -7.59 -4.22 9.65
N LYS A 48 -6.37 -3.75 9.91
CA LYS A 48 -6.06 -3.04 11.17
C LYS A 48 -6.74 -1.69 11.28
N GLU A 49 -6.84 -0.93 10.18
CA GLU A 49 -7.56 0.35 10.17
C GLU A 49 -9.07 0.18 10.36
N GLU A 50 -9.67 -0.92 9.86
CA GLU A 50 -11.08 -1.24 10.08
C GLU A 50 -11.39 -1.69 11.53
N GLU A 51 -10.42 -2.28 12.23
CA GLU A 51 -10.58 -2.77 13.62
C GLU A 51 -10.29 -1.70 14.70
N GLU A 52 -9.85 -0.50 14.35
CA GLU A 52 -9.62 0.59 15.31
C GLU A 52 -10.93 1.11 15.92
N THR A 53 -11.35 0.51 17.04
CA THR A 53 -12.42 1.05 17.90
C THR A 53 -11.84 2.10 18.84
N THR A 54 -12.42 3.30 18.87
CA THR A 54 -12.02 4.36 19.80
C THR A 54 -12.61 4.10 21.20
N LEU A 55 -11.95 4.56 22.28
CA LEU A 55 -12.38 4.30 23.67
C LEU A 55 -13.81 4.76 23.95
N ASP A 56 -14.25 5.85 23.32
CA ASP A 56 -15.61 6.38 23.37
C ASP A 56 -16.63 5.46 22.66
N LYS A 57 -16.21 4.76 21.60
CA LYS A 57 -17.04 3.75 20.92
C LYS A 57 -17.06 2.41 21.65
N ALA A 58 -15.94 2.02 22.26
CA ALA A 58 -15.81 0.74 22.98
C ALA A 58 -16.47 0.78 24.38
N PHE A 59 -16.46 1.95 25.03
CA PHE A 59 -17.08 2.15 26.35
C PHE A 59 -17.94 3.44 26.38
N PRO A 60 -19.10 3.47 25.70
CA PRO A 60 -19.94 4.68 25.61
C PRO A 60 -20.39 5.20 26.99
N PHE A 61 -20.51 4.31 27.97
CA PHE A 61 -20.94 4.62 29.33
C PHE A 61 -19.90 5.41 30.15
N LEU A 62 -18.63 5.47 29.73
CA LEU A 62 -17.60 6.26 30.41
C LEU A 62 -17.62 7.74 29.99
N PHE A 63 -18.32 8.07 28.91
CA PHE A 63 -18.29 9.40 28.28
C PHE A 63 -19.70 9.99 28.07
N GLY A 64 -20.69 9.52 28.85
CA GLY A 64 -22.08 9.99 28.83
C GLY A 64 -22.27 11.44 29.28
#